data_AF-A0A2U9PAS9-F1
#
_entry.id   AF-A0A2U9PAS9-F1
#
_cell.length_a   1.000
_cell.length_b   1.000
_cell.length_c   1.000
_cell.angle_alpha   90.00
_cell.angle_beta   90.00
_cell.angle_gamma   90.00
#
_symmetry.space_group_name_H-M   'P 1'
#
loop_
_entity.id
_entity.type
_entity.pdbx_description
1 polymer ?
#
loop_
_entity_poly.entity_id
_entity_poly.type
_entity_poly.pdbx_seq_one_letter_code
_entity_poly.pdbx_strand_id
1 'polypeptide(L)'
;MATRVDFNYGDDGSQESAVVSSDQLARVVRAALQGEVLVSEQAAPHDLWRDIAAVTSLLQGLEDWRERAIVAVDKSGAVDRSALGIAANMGAAKLYDLLERHGRPRNQTRLTQVEVLESRVTGEDGEWDPARVVATLNSYGWETDDKRARALLRTLTEQGVLEKIPNRGGRAVYQVVGTRDWLYCLDPELDTIDNGPSTPARVARLAREESGPTQWWLGKPLRRMRDGDRLWIYFGGVEGKIAAMAHVRSSPRPAPAGSPKPYEVDAALDRKATTALCKSPVRLEEMEQKHPQACGEMRAADVKLAEARAGL
;
A
#
# COMPACT_ATOMS: atom_id res chain seq x y z
N MET A 1 17.93 -50.50 -29.34
CA MET A 1 16.56 -50.98 -29.10
C MET A 1 15.96 -49.99 -28.11
N ALA A 2 14.81 -49.39 -28.41
CA ALA A 2 14.24 -48.34 -27.54
C ALA A 2 13.26 -48.97 -26.55
N THR A 3 13.43 -48.67 -25.27
CA THR A 3 12.75 -49.33 -24.15
C THR A 3 11.81 -48.34 -23.48
N ARG A 4 10.55 -48.75 -23.30
CA ARG A 4 9.53 -47.94 -22.67
C ARG A 4 9.61 -48.06 -21.14
N VAL A 5 9.64 -46.92 -20.46
CA VAL A 5 9.53 -46.81 -19.00
C VAL A 5 8.19 -46.16 -18.70
N ASP A 6 7.31 -46.91 -18.04
CA ASP A 6 6.02 -46.40 -17.56
C ASP A 6 6.16 -45.94 -16.10
N PHE A 7 5.51 -44.85 -15.75
CA PHE A 7 5.43 -44.33 -14.39
C PHE A 7 4.05 -43.75 -14.12
N ASN A 8 3.58 -43.93 -12.88
CA ASN A 8 2.32 -43.37 -12.40
C ASN A 8 2.62 -42.05 -11.70
N TYR A 9 1.85 -41.00 -11.99
CA TYR A 9 1.98 -39.71 -11.31
C TYR A 9 0.65 -39.37 -10.61
N GLY A 10 0.69 -39.15 -9.29
CA GLY A 10 -0.51 -38.84 -8.50
C GLY A 10 -1.41 -40.04 -8.17
N ASP A 11 -2.41 -39.81 -7.31
CA ASP A 11 -3.41 -40.81 -6.89
C ASP A 11 -4.54 -41.01 -7.92
N ASP A 12 -4.50 -40.32 -9.06
CA ASP A 12 -5.54 -40.35 -10.08
C ASP A 12 -5.39 -41.52 -11.08
N GLY A 13 -4.33 -42.32 -10.94
CA GLY A 13 -4.05 -43.48 -11.79
C GLY A 13 -3.56 -43.10 -13.19
N SER A 14 -3.14 -41.86 -13.43
CA SER A 14 -2.58 -41.45 -14.70
C SER A 14 -1.22 -42.11 -14.96
N GLN A 15 -1.08 -42.69 -16.16
CA GLN A 15 0.13 -43.36 -16.62
C GLN A 15 0.79 -42.56 -17.74
N GLU A 16 2.04 -42.17 -17.50
CA GLU A 16 2.91 -41.62 -18.53
C GLU A 16 4.01 -42.62 -18.89
N SER A 17 4.55 -42.49 -20.11
CA SER A 17 5.61 -43.35 -20.60
C SER A 17 6.70 -42.56 -21.30
N ALA A 18 7.95 -42.81 -20.93
CA ALA A 18 9.11 -42.33 -21.67
C ALA A 18 9.77 -43.47 -22.44
N VAL A 19 10.26 -43.16 -23.64
CA VAL A 19 11.06 -44.08 -24.44
C VAL A 19 12.54 -43.75 -24.22
N VAL A 20 13.28 -44.72 -23.73
CA VAL A 20 14.70 -44.61 -23.43
C VAL A 20 15.50 -45.43 -24.45
N SER A 21 16.69 -44.98 -24.82
CA SER A 21 17.50 -45.62 -25.87
C SER A 21 18.14 -46.96 -25.49
N SER A 22 18.04 -47.37 -24.22
CA SER A 22 18.74 -48.51 -23.62
C SER A 22 17.87 -49.19 -22.55
N ASP A 23 17.78 -50.53 -22.60
CA ASP A 23 17.11 -51.36 -21.58
C ASP A 23 17.78 -51.26 -20.21
N GLN A 24 19.09 -51.04 -20.20
CA GLN A 24 19.83 -50.85 -18.97
C GLN A 24 19.48 -49.52 -18.31
N LEU A 25 19.48 -48.43 -19.08
CA LEU A 25 19.10 -47.12 -18.58
C LEU A 25 17.64 -47.10 -18.09
N ALA A 26 16.73 -47.76 -18.81
CA ALA A 26 15.34 -47.93 -18.39
C ALA A 26 15.21 -48.59 -17.01
N ARG A 27 16.00 -49.64 -16.74
CA ARG A 27 16.05 -50.31 -15.42
C ARG A 27 16.63 -49.41 -14.33
N VAL A 28 17.72 -48.70 -14.63
CA VAL A 28 18.36 -47.78 -13.67
C VAL A 28 17.43 -46.63 -13.28
N VAL A 29 16.76 -46.00 -14.25
CA VAL A 29 15.79 -44.92 -13.98
C VAL A 29 14.61 -45.43 -13.15
N ARG A 30 14.06 -46.61 -13.48
CA ARG A 30 12.97 -47.21 -12.71
C ARG A 30 13.39 -47.50 -11.26
N ALA A 31 14.55 -48.12 -11.07
CA ALA A 31 15.08 -48.40 -9.74
C ALA A 31 15.29 -47.12 -8.93
N ALA A 32 15.85 -46.07 -9.55
CA ALA A 32 16.04 -44.78 -8.90
C ALA A 32 14.71 -44.13 -8.45
N LEU A 33 13.66 -44.22 -9.28
CA LEU A 33 12.31 -43.75 -8.92
C LEU A 33 11.68 -44.57 -7.78
N GLN A 34 12.08 -45.84 -7.62
CA GLN A 34 11.63 -46.74 -6.56
C GLN A 34 12.52 -46.66 -5.30
N GLY A 35 13.60 -45.87 -5.31
CA GLY A 35 14.54 -45.76 -4.19
C GLY A 35 15.55 -46.91 -4.09
N GLU A 36 15.69 -47.71 -5.15
CA GLU A 36 16.65 -48.82 -5.24
C GLU A 36 17.95 -48.37 -5.92
N VAL A 37 19.11 -48.81 -5.39
CA VAL A 37 20.42 -48.55 -6.00
C VAL A 37 20.86 -49.77 -6.79
N LEU A 38 20.83 -49.66 -8.13
CA LEU A 38 21.40 -50.69 -9.01
C LEU A 38 22.82 -50.31 -9.42
N VAL A 39 23.77 -51.21 -9.15
CA VAL A 39 25.12 -51.12 -9.72
C VAL A 39 25.09 -51.76 -11.11
N SER A 40 25.62 -51.06 -12.11
CA SER A 40 25.71 -51.57 -13.49
C SER A 40 26.69 -52.73 -13.58
N GLU A 41 26.23 -53.96 -13.40
CA GLU A 41 27.11 -55.15 -13.40
C GLU A 41 27.32 -55.78 -14.80
N GLN A 42 26.58 -55.38 -15.85
CA GLN A 42 26.49 -56.20 -17.09
C GLN A 42 26.69 -55.45 -18.42
N ALA A 43 27.17 -54.20 -18.42
CA ALA A 43 27.28 -53.38 -19.64
C ALA A 43 28.68 -53.40 -20.27
N ALA A 44 28.77 -53.44 -21.60
CA ALA A 44 30.03 -53.16 -22.29
C ALA A 44 30.44 -51.68 -22.10
N PRO A 45 31.74 -51.34 -21.95
CA PRO A 45 32.20 -49.98 -21.67
C PRO A 45 31.72 -48.90 -22.65
N HIS A 46 31.49 -49.26 -23.92
CA HIS A 46 31.01 -48.34 -24.94
C HIS A 46 29.52 -47.97 -24.77
N ASP A 47 28.70 -48.88 -24.25
CA ASP A 47 27.27 -48.62 -23.98
C ASP A 47 27.10 -47.75 -22.73
N LEU A 48 28.01 -47.88 -21.77
CA LEU A 48 28.05 -47.04 -20.57
C LEU A 48 28.21 -45.55 -20.89
N TRP A 49 28.99 -45.18 -21.91
CA TRP A 49 29.14 -43.77 -22.29
C TRP A 49 27.80 -43.14 -22.71
N ARG A 50 27.00 -43.86 -23.51
CA ARG A 50 25.69 -43.36 -23.98
C ARG A 50 24.70 -43.25 -22.82
N ASP A 51 24.72 -44.22 -21.92
CA ASP A 51 23.88 -44.20 -20.72
C ASP A 51 24.31 -43.05 -19.79
N ILE A 52 25.60 -42.81 -19.60
CA ILE A 52 26.13 -41.64 -18.83
C ILE A 52 25.65 -40.33 -19.46
N ALA A 53 25.76 -40.18 -20.78
CA ALA A 53 25.32 -38.96 -21.47
C ALA A 53 23.81 -38.72 -21.28
N ALA A 54 23.00 -39.78 -21.42
CA ALA A 54 21.56 -39.70 -21.24
C ALA A 54 21.14 -39.41 -19.79
N VAL A 55 21.77 -40.04 -18.80
CA VAL A 55 21.57 -39.71 -17.37
C VAL A 55 21.97 -38.27 -17.09
N THR A 56 23.09 -37.80 -17.64
CA THR A 56 23.55 -36.41 -17.46
C THR A 56 22.50 -35.42 -17.98
N SER A 57 21.95 -35.64 -19.18
CA SER A 57 20.88 -34.79 -19.72
C SER A 57 19.60 -34.85 -18.87
N LEU A 58 19.24 -36.03 -18.35
CA LEU A 58 18.10 -36.17 -17.45
C LEU A 58 18.28 -35.37 -16.15
N LEU A 59 19.47 -35.47 -15.54
CA LEU A 59 19.80 -34.72 -14.33
C LEU A 59 19.73 -33.21 -14.56
N GLN A 60 20.25 -32.72 -15.68
CA GLN A 60 20.14 -31.30 -16.06
C GLN A 60 18.68 -30.85 -16.20
N GLY A 61 17.84 -31.65 -16.86
CA GLY A 61 16.42 -31.33 -17.00
C GLY A 61 15.67 -31.30 -15.66
N LEU A 62 16.00 -32.22 -14.75
CA LEU A 62 15.43 -32.26 -13.39
C LEU A 62 15.91 -31.09 -12.53
N GLU A 63 17.18 -30.69 -12.66
CA GLU A 63 17.71 -29.50 -12.00
C GLU A 63 17.00 -28.23 -12.49
N ASP A 64 16.89 -28.06 -13.81
CA ASP A 64 16.17 -26.94 -14.45
C ASP A 64 14.71 -26.84 -13.98
N TRP A 65 14.00 -27.98 -13.93
CA TRP A 65 12.64 -28.02 -13.41
C TRP A 65 12.60 -27.63 -11.92
N ARG A 66 13.51 -28.18 -11.10
CA ARG A 66 13.59 -27.88 -9.67
C ARG A 66 13.82 -26.39 -9.43
N GLU A 67 14.75 -25.77 -10.16
CA GLU A 67 15.01 -24.32 -10.05
C GLU A 67 13.76 -23.50 -10.38
N ARG A 68 13.07 -23.83 -11.48
CA ARG A 68 11.82 -23.14 -11.87
C ARG A 68 10.69 -23.34 -10.86
N ALA A 69 10.56 -24.54 -10.29
CA ALA A 69 9.56 -24.82 -9.25
C ALA A 69 9.84 -24.01 -7.97
N ILE A 70 11.10 -23.93 -7.53
CA ILE A 70 11.52 -23.09 -6.40
C ILE A 70 11.14 -21.63 -6.64
N VAL A 71 11.43 -21.09 -7.82
CA VAL A 71 11.10 -19.70 -8.20
C VAL A 71 9.58 -19.49 -8.23
N ALA A 72 8.81 -20.44 -8.77
CA ALA A 72 7.35 -20.36 -8.83
C ALA A 72 6.72 -20.37 -7.43
N VAL A 73 7.22 -21.22 -6.54
CA VAL A 73 6.78 -21.28 -5.14
C VAL A 73 7.13 -19.99 -4.40
N ASP A 74 8.36 -19.49 -4.53
CA ASP A 74 8.76 -18.18 -3.96
C ASP A 74 7.86 -17.05 -4.50
N LYS A 75 7.52 -17.08 -5.80
CA LYS A 75 6.61 -16.11 -6.44
C LYS A 75 5.20 -16.15 -5.88
N SER A 76 4.70 -17.33 -5.55
CA SER A 76 3.35 -17.50 -4.98
C SER A 76 3.22 -16.98 -3.54
N GLY A 77 4.33 -16.92 -2.79
CA GLY A 77 4.32 -16.59 -1.37
C GLY A 77 3.69 -17.66 -0.47
N ALA A 78 3.44 -18.87 -0.99
CA ALA A 78 2.77 -19.94 -0.26
C ALA A 78 3.59 -20.48 0.94
N VAL A 79 4.92 -20.34 0.91
CA VAL A 79 5.84 -20.75 1.97
C VAL A 79 6.94 -19.70 2.16
N ASP A 80 7.50 -19.63 3.37
CA ASP A 80 8.65 -18.77 3.62
C ASP A 80 9.95 -19.35 3.01
N ARG A 81 10.96 -18.48 2.81
CA ARG A 81 12.24 -18.87 2.19
C ARG A 81 13.08 -19.83 3.05
N SER A 82 12.82 -19.91 4.35
CA SER A 82 13.50 -20.85 5.23
C SER A 82 12.96 -22.27 5.00
N ALA A 83 11.64 -22.42 5.02
CA ALA A 83 10.93 -23.65 4.68
C ALA A 83 11.22 -24.09 3.24
N LEU A 84 11.25 -23.15 2.29
CA LEU A 84 11.62 -23.43 0.91
C LEU A 84 13.07 -23.92 0.78
N GLY A 85 14.00 -23.32 1.52
CA GLY A 85 15.39 -23.77 1.57
C GLY A 85 15.54 -25.18 2.14
N ILE A 86 14.80 -25.49 3.21
CA ILE A 86 14.74 -26.84 3.79
C ILE A 86 14.19 -27.85 2.76
N ALA A 87 13.06 -27.54 2.12
CA ALA A 87 12.44 -28.41 1.12
C ALA A 87 13.34 -28.62 -0.11
N ALA A 88 14.06 -27.59 -0.54
CA ALA A 88 15.00 -27.65 -1.65
C ALA A 88 16.37 -28.27 -1.28
N ASN A 89 16.58 -28.62 -0.01
CA ASN A 89 17.89 -29.01 0.54
C ASN A 89 19.00 -28.00 0.17
N MET A 90 18.68 -26.71 0.26
CA MET A 90 19.58 -25.60 -0.04
C MET A 90 19.79 -24.73 1.19
N GLY A 91 21.07 -24.44 1.49
CA GLY A 91 21.42 -23.40 2.45
C GLY A 91 21.00 -22.02 1.94
N ALA A 92 20.77 -21.08 2.86
CA ALA A 92 20.25 -19.74 2.56
C ALA A 92 20.99 -19.03 1.43
N ALA A 93 22.33 -19.04 1.44
CA ALA A 93 23.14 -18.37 0.41
C ALA A 93 22.84 -18.90 -1.00
N LYS A 94 22.83 -20.23 -1.19
CA LYS A 94 22.55 -20.86 -2.48
C LYS A 94 21.13 -20.58 -2.97
N LEU A 95 20.17 -20.58 -2.06
CA LEU A 95 18.79 -20.23 -2.39
C LEU A 95 18.70 -18.78 -2.88
N TYR A 96 19.36 -17.84 -2.20
CA TYR A 96 19.35 -16.44 -2.61
C TYR A 96 20.04 -16.22 -3.95
N ASP A 97 21.20 -16.85 -4.18
CA ASP A 97 21.91 -16.74 -5.46
C ASP A 97 21.06 -17.28 -6.62
N LEU A 98 20.35 -18.40 -6.41
CA LEU A 98 19.40 -18.94 -7.38
C LEU A 98 18.27 -17.95 -7.66
N LEU A 99 17.62 -17.44 -6.62
CA LEU A 99 16.52 -16.49 -6.77
C LEU A 99 16.99 -15.21 -7.48
N GLU A 100 18.18 -14.70 -7.16
CA GLU A 100 18.76 -13.53 -7.81
C GLU A 100 19.03 -13.74 -9.30
N ARG A 101 19.58 -14.90 -9.71
CA ARG A 101 19.72 -15.29 -11.13
C ARG A 101 18.39 -15.25 -11.89
N HIS A 102 17.29 -15.54 -11.21
CA HIS A 102 15.93 -15.51 -11.77
C HIS A 102 15.19 -14.19 -11.54
N GLY A 103 15.93 -13.10 -11.22
CA GLY A 103 15.35 -11.76 -11.08
C GLY A 103 14.54 -11.58 -9.81
N ARG A 104 14.73 -12.43 -8.80
CA ARG A 104 14.11 -12.39 -7.46
C ARG A 104 15.17 -12.04 -6.40
N PRO A 105 15.75 -10.82 -6.43
CA PRO A 105 16.78 -10.42 -5.48
C PRO A 105 16.30 -10.56 -4.04
N ARG A 106 17.28 -10.63 -3.13
CA ARG A 106 17.11 -10.78 -1.68
C ARG A 106 15.99 -9.90 -1.07
N ASN A 107 15.69 -8.76 -1.70
CA ASN A 107 14.74 -7.75 -1.24
C ASN A 107 13.37 -7.71 -1.95
N GLN A 108 13.07 -8.57 -2.94
CA GLN A 108 11.87 -8.38 -3.77
C GLN A 108 10.53 -8.89 -3.19
N THR A 109 10.49 -9.35 -1.94
CA THR A 109 9.23 -9.60 -1.20
C THR A 109 9.26 -9.07 0.23
N ARG A 110 10.12 -8.09 0.53
CA ARG A 110 10.02 -7.33 1.77
C ARG A 110 9.91 -5.87 1.42
N LEU A 111 8.70 -5.33 1.60
CA LEU A 111 8.55 -3.94 2.00
C LEU A 111 9.72 -3.61 2.96
N THR A 112 10.47 -2.54 2.71
CA THR A 112 11.51 -2.05 3.61
C THR A 112 10.93 -1.91 5.02
N GLN A 113 11.75 -1.85 6.07
CA GLN A 113 11.25 -1.59 7.44
C GLN A 113 10.32 -0.36 7.49
N VAL A 114 10.58 0.64 6.64
CA VAL A 114 9.73 1.82 6.47
C VAL A 114 8.39 1.44 5.83
N GLU A 115 8.39 0.74 4.71
CA GLU A 115 7.16 0.37 3.99
C GLU A 115 6.28 -0.64 4.77
N VAL A 116 6.87 -1.57 5.54
CA VAL A 116 6.12 -2.47 6.45
C VAL A 116 5.47 -1.64 7.55
N LEU A 117 6.22 -0.71 8.12
CA LEU A 117 5.71 0.16 9.17
C LEU A 117 4.65 1.11 8.64
N GLU A 118 4.83 1.66 7.43
CA GLU A 118 3.87 2.50 6.71
C GLU A 118 2.56 1.76 6.48
N SER A 119 2.62 0.55 5.93
CA SER A 119 1.44 -0.30 5.73
C SER A 119 0.72 -0.61 7.05
N ARG A 120 1.47 -0.82 8.14
CA ARG A 120 0.87 -1.08 9.44
C ARG A 120 0.25 0.15 10.08
N VAL A 121 0.94 1.29 10.05
CA VAL A 121 0.40 2.52 10.64
C VAL A 121 -0.85 2.96 9.87
N THR A 122 -0.86 2.84 8.55
CA THR A 122 -2.04 3.22 7.73
C THR A 122 -3.21 2.24 7.82
N GLY A 123 -2.95 0.97 8.18
CA GLY A 123 -3.98 -0.05 8.35
C GLY A 123 -4.50 -0.24 9.78
N GLU A 124 -3.85 0.37 10.78
CA GLU A 124 -4.23 0.26 12.20
C GLU A 124 -4.44 1.63 12.81
N ASP A 125 -5.66 1.86 13.34
CA ASP A 125 -5.95 3.04 14.11
C ASP A 125 -5.14 3.08 15.43
N GLY A 126 -4.80 4.29 15.85
CA GLY A 126 -4.24 4.57 17.18
C GLY A 126 -2.84 5.18 17.17
N GLU A 127 -2.31 5.33 18.38
CA GLU A 127 -1.04 6.00 18.62
C GLU A 127 0.14 5.05 18.43
N TRP A 128 1.23 5.61 17.89
CA TRP A 128 2.47 4.91 17.59
C TRP A 128 3.61 5.55 18.40
N ASP A 129 4.27 4.75 19.22
CA ASP A 129 5.47 5.14 19.95
C ASP A 129 6.64 4.19 19.60
N PRO A 130 7.89 4.49 19.99
CA PRO A 130 9.03 3.63 19.68
C PRO A 130 8.86 2.19 20.17
N ALA A 131 8.20 1.98 21.32
CA ALA A 131 8.00 0.66 21.89
C ALA A 131 7.05 -0.19 21.02
N ARG A 132 5.94 0.39 20.54
CA ARG A 132 5.01 -0.26 19.61
C ARG A 132 5.70 -0.60 18.29
N VAL A 133 6.54 0.30 17.77
CA VAL A 133 7.30 0.06 16.53
C VAL A 133 8.28 -1.11 16.71
N VAL A 134 9.03 -1.15 17.81
CA VAL A 134 9.92 -2.28 18.14
C VAL A 134 9.14 -3.59 18.22
N ALA A 135 8.04 -3.62 18.96
CA ALA A 135 7.20 -4.81 19.09
C ALA A 135 6.66 -5.27 17.73
N THR A 136 6.20 -4.33 16.90
CA THR A 136 5.67 -4.61 15.57
C THR A 136 6.76 -5.20 14.67
N LEU A 137 7.92 -4.56 14.56
CA LEU A 137 8.98 -5.02 13.66
C LEU A 137 9.60 -6.34 14.12
N ASN A 138 9.76 -6.55 15.43
CA ASN A 138 10.21 -7.83 15.99
C ASN A 138 9.22 -8.96 15.65
N SER A 139 7.91 -8.69 15.63
CA SER A 139 6.90 -9.70 15.24
C SER A 139 7.05 -10.16 13.77
N TYR A 140 7.65 -9.32 12.93
CA TYR A 140 8.00 -9.64 11.53
C TYR A 140 9.42 -10.22 11.37
N GLY A 141 10.09 -10.53 12.49
CA GLY A 141 11.45 -11.08 12.49
C GLY A 141 12.55 -10.06 12.21
N TRP A 142 12.28 -8.76 12.36
CA TRP A 142 13.31 -7.71 12.28
C TRP A 142 13.83 -7.36 13.67
N GLU A 143 15.11 -7.60 13.93
CA GLU A 143 15.75 -7.07 15.14
C GLU A 143 15.81 -5.54 15.08
N THR A 144 14.95 -4.88 15.85
CA THR A 144 14.83 -3.43 15.87
C THR A 144 15.02 -2.91 17.30
N ASP A 145 15.89 -1.91 17.47
CA ASP A 145 16.07 -1.21 18.73
C ASP A 145 15.28 0.12 18.78
N ASP A 146 15.21 0.73 19.96
CA ASP A 146 14.49 1.99 20.18
C ASP A 146 15.04 3.14 19.31
N LYS A 147 16.35 3.17 19.08
CA LYS A 147 17.01 4.18 18.24
C LYS A 147 16.55 4.08 16.79
N ARG A 148 16.49 2.86 16.24
CA ARG A 148 16.02 2.57 14.90
C ARG A 148 14.52 2.82 14.77
N ALA A 149 13.72 2.44 15.76
CA ALA A 149 12.29 2.74 15.81
C ALA A 149 12.02 4.26 15.74
N ARG A 150 12.75 5.07 16.51
CA ARG A 150 12.65 6.55 16.43
C ARG A 150 13.05 7.10 15.06
N ALA A 151 14.04 6.49 14.40
CA ALA A 151 14.45 6.89 13.05
C ALA A 151 13.34 6.59 12.04
N LEU A 152 12.71 5.42 12.11
CA LEU A 152 11.60 5.03 11.23
C LEU A 152 10.38 5.95 11.41
N LEU A 153 10.00 6.26 12.66
CA LEU A 153 8.92 7.21 12.96
C LEU A 153 9.21 8.61 12.40
N ARG A 154 10.47 9.05 12.45
CA ARG A 154 10.89 10.33 11.86
C ARG A 154 10.77 10.31 10.34
N THR A 155 11.23 9.23 9.69
CA THR A 155 11.09 9.06 8.24
C THR A 155 9.62 9.09 7.82
N LEU A 156 8.73 8.38 8.51
CA LEU A 156 7.29 8.43 8.24
C LEU A 156 6.67 9.81 8.51
N THR A 157 7.24 10.58 9.44
CA THR A 157 6.83 11.98 9.67
C THR A 157 7.29 12.90 8.53
N GLU A 158 8.52 12.73 8.04
CA GLU A 158 9.08 13.47 6.90
C GLU A 158 8.33 13.15 5.60
N GLN A 159 7.89 11.90 5.43
CA GLN A 159 7.03 11.45 4.32
C GLN A 159 5.57 11.88 4.49
N GLY A 160 5.20 12.43 5.65
CA GLY A 160 3.85 12.91 5.91
C GLY A 160 2.82 11.83 6.24
N VAL A 161 3.23 10.59 6.47
CA VAL A 161 2.37 9.48 6.90
C VAL A 161 1.95 9.63 8.36
N LEU A 162 2.90 10.05 9.22
CA LEU A 162 2.67 10.26 10.64
C LEU A 162 2.80 11.74 11.00
N GLU A 163 2.14 12.15 12.08
CA GLU A 163 2.44 13.40 12.78
C GLU A 163 2.66 13.16 14.27
N LYS A 164 3.54 13.96 14.87
CA LYS A 164 3.82 13.91 16.30
C LYS A 164 2.69 14.56 17.09
N ILE A 165 2.18 13.86 18.11
CA ILE A 165 1.16 14.39 19.01
C ILE A 165 1.83 15.36 20.01
N PRO A 166 1.44 16.65 20.04
CA PRO A 166 2.00 17.59 20.99
C PRO A 166 1.58 17.28 22.44
N ASN A 167 2.42 17.63 23.41
CA ASN A 167 2.12 17.60 24.85
C ASN A 167 1.82 16.22 25.49
N ARG A 168 2.19 15.10 24.85
CA ARG A 168 2.14 13.74 25.43
C ARG A 168 3.31 13.47 26.43
N GLY A 169 3.42 14.28 27.49
CA GLY A 169 4.23 13.97 28.68
C GLY A 169 5.73 13.68 28.42
N GLY A 170 6.33 14.31 27.42
CA GLY A 170 7.75 14.10 27.06
C GLY A 170 8.04 12.83 26.26
N ARG A 171 7.03 11.99 25.97
CA ARG A 171 7.17 10.81 25.11
C ARG A 171 6.95 11.17 23.65
N ALA A 172 7.74 10.56 22.76
CA ALA A 172 7.60 10.74 21.32
C ALA A 172 6.48 9.84 20.80
N VAL A 173 5.25 10.35 20.82
CA VAL A 173 4.04 9.64 20.35
C VAL A 173 3.58 10.26 19.04
N TYR A 174 3.17 9.40 18.11
CA TYR A 174 2.79 9.74 16.74
C TYR A 174 1.39 9.18 16.43
N GLN A 175 0.71 9.77 15.45
CA GLN A 175 -0.54 9.25 14.90
C GLN A 175 -0.50 9.35 13.38
N VAL A 176 -1.30 8.52 12.71
CA VAL A 176 -1.50 8.62 11.27
C VAL A 176 -2.04 10.01 10.94
N VAL A 177 -1.52 10.62 9.87
CA VAL A 177 -2.11 11.83 9.32
C VAL A 177 -3.43 11.44 8.68
N GLY A 178 -4.51 11.53 9.45
CA GLY A 178 -5.87 11.40 8.95
C GLY A 178 -6.27 12.62 8.11
N THR A 179 -7.28 12.42 7.27
CA THR A 179 -8.00 13.50 6.58
C THR A 179 -8.46 14.53 7.60
N ARG A 180 -8.03 15.78 7.43
CA ARG A 180 -8.42 16.87 8.32
C ARG A 180 -9.65 17.59 7.80
N ASP A 181 -10.42 18.10 8.75
CA ASP A 181 -11.59 18.91 8.47
C ASP A 181 -11.30 20.38 8.72
N TRP A 182 -11.38 21.16 7.65
CA TRP A 182 -11.15 22.59 7.64
C TRP A 182 -12.47 23.32 7.44
N LEU A 183 -12.80 24.25 8.32
CA LEU A 183 -13.92 25.16 8.15
C LEU A 183 -13.45 26.41 7.39
N TYR A 184 -13.93 26.58 6.16
CA TYR A 184 -13.65 27.73 5.31
C TYR A 184 -14.79 28.74 5.38
N CYS A 185 -14.56 29.90 5.99
CA CYS A 185 -15.54 30.98 6.02
C CYS A 185 -15.47 31.77 4.72
N LEU A 186 -16.59 31.78 4.03
CA LEU A 186 -16.81 32.53 2.81
C LEU A 186 -17.96 33.51 3.06
N ASP A 187 -17.74 34.78 2.76
CA ASP A 187 -18.76 35.81 2.85
C ASP A 187 -19.46 35.96 1.50
N PRO A 188 -20.76 35.61 1.38
CA PRO A 188 -21.47 35.69 0.10
C PRO A 188 -21.55 37.10 -0.51
N GLU A 189 -21.43 38.14 0.31
CA GLU A 189 -21.54 39.54 -0.10
C GLU A 189 -20.18 40.15 -0.47
N LEU A 190 -19.09 39.67 0.16
CA LEU A 190 -17.74 40.21 -0.04
C LEU A 190 -16.84 39.35 -0.92
N ASP A 191 -16.99 38.02 -0.84
CA ASP A 191 -16.16 37.08 -1.58
C ASP A 191 -16.83 36.71 -2.92
N THR A 192 -16.03 36.63 -3.97
CA THR A 192 -16.48 36.22 -5.32
C THR A 192 -15.84 34.92 -5.77
N ILE A 193 -16.63 34.07 -6.44
CA ILE A 193 -16.18 32.84 -7.12
C ILE A 193 -16.59 32.93 -8.59
N ASP A 194 -15.63 32.76 -9.49
CA ASP A 194 -15.78 32.92 -10.94
C ASP A 194 -16.48 34.24 -11.32
N ASN A 195 -15.99 35.35 -10.78
CA ASN A 195 -16.49 36.71 -11.04
C ASN A 195 -17.96 36.95 -10.66
N GLY A 196 -18.50 36.23 -9.67
CA GLY A 196 -19.84 36.51 -9.15
C GLY A 196 -20.02 36.16 -7.67
N PRO A 197 -21.20 36.45 -7.09
CA PRO A 197 -21.43 36.35 -5.66
C PRO A 197 -21.41 34.90 -5.20
N SER A 198 -20.75 34.64 -4.08
CA SER A 198 -20.48 33.28 -3.61
C SER A 198 -21.63 32.71 -2.77
N THR A 199 -22.85 32.73 -3.31
CA THR A 199 -24.02 32.22 -2.58
C THR A 199 -24.04 30.69 -2.54
N PRO A 200 -24.71 30.07 -1.54
CA PRO A 200 -24.85 28.60 -1.47
C PRO A 200 -25.41 27.99 -2.76
N ALA A 201 -26.40 28.65 -3.38
CA ALA A 201 -27.00 28.19 -4.62
C ALA A 201 -26.01 28.21 -5.80
N ARG A 202 -25.15 29.22 -5.88
CA ARG A 202 -24.11 29.30 -6.93
C ARG A 202 -23.06 28.22 -6.73
N VAL A 203 -22.55 28.05 -5.51
CA VAL A 203 -21.56 27.00 -5.20
C VAL A 203 -22.13 25.60 -5.48
N ALA A 204 -23.41 25.36 -5.15
CA ALA A 204 -24.08 24.11 -5.49
C ALA A 204 -24.24 23.90 -7.01
N ARG A 205 -24.41 24.96 -7.79
CA ARG A 205 -24.42 24.89 -9.26
C ARG A 205 -23.03 24.54 -9.80
N LEU A 206 -21.98 25.22 -9.31
CA LEU A 206 -20.59 24.95 -9.71
C LEU A 206 -20.20 23.48 -9.43
N ALA A 207 -20.61 22.95 -8.28
CA ALA A 207 -20.38 21.54 -7.94
C ALA A 207 -21.05 20.54 -8.91
N ARG A 208 -22.10 20.95 -9.65
CA ARG A 208 -22.80 20.10 -10.63
C ARG A 208 -22.20 20.18 -12.03
N GLU A 209 -21.55 21.30 -12.36
CA GLU A 209 -21.00 21.56 -13.69
C GLU A 209 -19.69 20.78 -13.95
N GLU A 210 -19.20 20.01 -12.97
CA GLU A 210 -17.92 19.26 -13.04
C GLU A 210 -16.74 20.14 -13.48
N SER A 211 -16.81 21.42 -13.10
CA SER A 211 -15.68 22.33 -13.16
C SER A 211 -14.53 21.74 -12.35
N GLY A 212 -13.31 21.79 -12.90
CA GLY A 212 -12.09 21.30 -12.23
C GLY A 212 -11.84 21.97 -10.87
N PRO A 213 -10.64 21.77 -10.28
CA PRO A 213 -10.32 22.38 -9.00
C PRO A 213 -10.56 23.90 -9.01
N THR A 214 -11.31 24.38 -8.03
CA THR A 214 -11.55 25.81 -7.80
C THR A 214 -10.42 26.34 -6.91
N GLN A 215 -9.97 27.57 -7.18
CA GLN A 215 -8.97 28.25 -6.36
C GLN A 215 -9.65 28.90 -5.16
N TRP A 216 -9.15 28.60 -3.96
CA TRP A 216 -9.66 29.16 -2.70
C TRP A 216 -8.61 29.98 -1.99
N TRP A 217 -8.99 31.18 -1.53
CA TRP A 217 -8.07 32.16 -0.96
C TRP A 217 -7.93 32.01 0.56
N LEU A 218 -6.70 32.04 1.07
CA LEU A 218 -6.37 31.85 2.48
C LEU A 218 -5.60 33.05 3.04
N GLY A 219 -6.00 33.53 4.22
CA GLY A 219 -5.35 34.66 4.89
C GLY A 219 -4.02 34.31 5.57
N LYS A 220 -3.71 33.02 5.74
CA LYS A 220 -2.51 32.52 6.42
C LYS A 220 -2.07 31.18 5.82
N PRO A 221 -0.77 30.81 5.92
CA PRO A 221 -0.30 29.53 5.44
C PRO A 221 -0.77 28.43 6.40
N LEU A 222 -1.86 27.74 6.05
CA LEU A 222 -2.34 26.57 6.79
C LEU A 222 -1.40 25.38 6.55
N ARG A 223 -0.24 25.38 7.20
CA ARG A 223 0.87 24.41 6.97
C ARG A 223 0.48 22.94 7.18
N ARG A 224 -0.64 22.67 7.86
CA ARG A 224 -1.14 21.30 8.12
C ARG A 224 -2.16 20.83 7.07
N MET A 225 -2.63 21.71 6.19
CA MET A 225 -3.59 21.38 5.14
C MET A 225 -2.89 20.65 3.99
N ARG A 226 -3.48 19.55 3.51
CA ARG A 226 -2.89 18.64 2.51
C ARG A 226 -3.92 18.14 1.51
N ASP A 227 -3.44 17.58 0.40
CA ASP A 227 -4.28 16.85 -0.56
C ASP A 227 -5.06 15.72 0.15
N GLY A 228 -6.34 15.60 -0.16
CA GLY A 228 -7.27 14.68 0.50
C GLY A 228 -7.95 15.21 1.77
N ASP A 229 -7.55 16.37 2.29
CA ASP A 229 -8.29 17.04 3.38
C ASP A 229 -9.67 17.52 2.92
N ARG A 230 -10.60 17.69 3.86
CA ARG A 230 -11.96 18.17 3.61
C ARG A 230 -12.09 19.65 3.97
N LEU A 231 -12.66 20.41 3.06
CA LEU A 231 -12.95 21.83 3.22
C LEU A 231 -14.47 22.02 3.31
N TRP A 232 -14.97 22.27 4.52
CA TRP A 232 -16.37 22.57 4.80
C TRP A 232 -16.61 24.07 4.64
N ILE A 233 -17.49 24.45 3.72
CA ILE A 233 -17.69 25.85 3.35
C ILE A 233 -18.84 26.42 4.17
N TYR A 234 -18.47 27.29 5.11
CA TYR A 234 -19.38 28.09 5.90
C TYR A 234 -19.66 29.42 5.19
N PHE A 235 -20.93 29.67 4.90
CA PHE A 235 -21.41 30.92 4.33
C PHE A 235 -21.75 31.87 5.47
N GLY A 236 -20.95 32.93 5.61
CA GLY A 236 -21.08 33.97 6.61
C GLY A 236 -22.22 34.96 6.32
N GLY A 237 -22.25 36.04 7.10
CA GLY A 237 -23.27 37.09 6.97
C GLY A 237 -24.67 36.57 7.28
N VAL A 238 -25.63 36.88 6.42
CA VAL A 238 -27.05 36.51 6.57
C VAL A 238 -27.33 35.01 6.39
N GLU A 239 -26.40 34.25 5.79
CA GLU A 239 -26.60 32.82 5.54
C GLU A 239 -26.36 31.96 6.79
N GLY A 240 -25.27 32.25 7.54
CA GLY A 240 -24.97 31.65 8.84
C GLY A 240 -24.94 30.12 8.87
N LYS A 241 -24.36 29.45 7.85
CA LYS A 241 -24.47 27.98 7.74
C LYS A 241 -23.38 27.33 6.90
N ILE A 242 -23.10 26.05 7.16
CA ILE A 242 -22.32 25.18 6.28
C ILE A 242 -23.27 24.58 5.24
N ALA A 243 -23.00 24.83 3.96
CA ALA A 243 -23.87 24.38 2.86
C ALA A 243 -23.12 23.74 1.68
N ALA A 244 -21.80 23.62 1.76
CA ALA A 244 -21.00 22.98 0.71
C ALA A 244 -19.74 22.34 1.29
N MET A 245 -19.16 21.42 0.53
CA MET A 245 -17.95 20.69 0.90
C MET A 245 -17.07 20.47 -0.32
N ALA A 246 -15.76 20.58 -0.15
CA ALA A 246 -14.75 20.37 -1.18
C ALA A 246 -13.61 19.48 -0.67
N HIS A 247 -12.95 18.77 -1.58
CA HIS A 247 -11.73 18.02 -1.32
C HIS A 247 -10.53 18.87 -1.71
N VAL A 248 -9.61 19.08 -0.78
CA VAL A 248 -8.33 19.75 -1.04
C VAL A 248 -7.53 18.90 -2.03
N ARG A 249 -6.98 19.54 -3.05
CA ARG A 249 -6.18 18.91 -4.13
C ARG A 249 -4.72 19.32 -4.12
N SER A 250 -4.36 20.34 -3.34
CA SER A 250 -2.99 20.81 -3.22
C SER A 250 -2.69 21.32 -1.81
N SER A 251 -1.43 21.36 -1.43
CA SER A 251 -1.01 22.13 -0.25
C SER A 251 -1.19 23.64 -0.51
N PRO A 252 -1.46 24.45 0.54
CA PRO A 252 -1.50 25.91 0.41
C PRO A 252 -0.19 26.48 -0.13
N ARG A 253 -0.28 27.39 -1.09
CA ARG A 253 0.87 28.02 -1.76
C ARG A 253 0.73 29.55 -1.76
N PRO A 254 1.84 30.31 -1.87
CA PRO A 254 1.76 31.76 -2.01
C PRO A 254 0.92 32.15 -3.23
N ALA A 255 -0.01 33.07 -3.04
CA ALA A 255 -0.83 33.60 -4.13
C ALA A 255 -0.01 34.56 -5.02
N PRO A 256 -0.37 34.72 -6.30
CA PRO A 256 0.21 35.75 -7.16
C PRO A 256 0.09 37.16 -6.58
N ALA A 257 1.03 38.04 -6.92
CA ALA A 257 0.99 39.44 -6.50
C ALA A 257 -0.32 40.12 -6.98
N GLY A 258 -0.98 40.86 -6.08
CA GLY A 258 -2.27 41.51 -6.35
C GLY A 258 -3.51 40.65 -6.05
N SER A 259 -3.33 39.42 -5.55
CA SER A 259 -4.45 38.56 -5.14
C SER A 259 -5.16 39.08 -3.88
N PRO A 260 -6.46 38.76 -3.66
CA PRO A 260 -7.21 39.22 -2.51
C PRO A 260 -6.66 38.75 -1.15
N LYS A 261 -6.02 37.57 -1.10
CA LYS A 261 -5.38 37.02 0.09
C LYS A 261 -3.98 36.48 -0.28
N PRO A 262 -3.04 36.41 0.68
CA PRO A 262 -1.64 36.09 0.39
C PRO A 262 -1.36 34.61 0.05
N TYR A 263 -2.32 33.71 0.26
CA TYR A 263 -2.18 32.28 -0.04
C TYR A 263 -3.39 31.76 -0.80
N GLU A 264 -3.19 30.72 -1.58
CA GLU A 264 -4.23 30.00 -2.31
C GLU A 264 -4.11 28.49 -2.11
N VAL A 265 -5.21 27.78 -2.32
CA VAL A 265 -5.28 26.32 -2.31
C VAL A 265 -6.26 25.85 -3.39
N ASP A 266 -5.93 24.77 -4.08
CA ASP A 266 -6.85 24.12 -5.00
C ASP A 266 -7.75 23.15 -4.22
N ALA A 267 -9.06 23.29 -4.37
CA ALA A 267 -10.01 22.31 -3.85
C ALA A 267 -11.17 22.09 -4.83
N ALA A 268 -11.57 20.83 -4.98
CA ALA A 268 -12.64 20.42 -5.87
C ALA A 268 -13.94 20.19 -5.07
N LEU A 269 -15.01 20.87 -5.45
CA LEU A 269 -16.32 20.72 -4.79
C LEU A 269 -16.81 19.27 -4.90
N ASP A 270 -17.26 18.71 -3.78
CA ASP A 270 -17.92 17.41 -3.78
C ASP A 270 -19.38 17.59 -4.17
N ARG A 271 -19.73 17.09 -5.35
CA ARG A 271 -21.08 17.21 -5.92
C ARG A 271 -22.15 16.61 -5.02
N LYS A 272 -21.91 15.43 -4.43
CA LYS A 272 -22.90 14.70 -3.63
C LYS A 272 -23.09 15.39 -2.28
N ALA A 273 -22.00 15.61 -1.55
CA ALA A 273 -22.02 16.26 -0.24
C ALA A 273 -22.57 17.69 -0.34
N THR A 274 -22.13 18.48 -1.33
CA THR A 274 -22.64 19.84 -1.54
C THR A 274 -24.13 19.86 -1.89
N THR A 275 -24.61 18.91 -2.70
CA THR A 275 -26.06 18.82 -3.00
C THR A 275 -26.87 18.47 -1.77
N ALA A 276 -26.36 17.59 -0.89
CA ALA A 276 -27.03 17.20 0.34
C ALA A 276 -27.05 18.36 1.36
N LEU A 277 -25.89 19.01 1.59
CA LEU A 277 -25.76 20.16 2.47
C LEU A 277 -26.56 21.37 2.00
N CYS A 278 -26.71 21.58 0.69
CA CYS A 278 -27.56 22.65 0.16
C CYS A 278 -29.05 22.45 0.53
N LYS A 279 -29.52 21.20 0.60
CA LYS A 279 -30.89 20.86 1.01
C LYS A 279 -31.06 20.88 2.53
N SER A 280 -30.05 20.42 3.25
CA SER A 280 -30.07 20.30 4.71
C SER A 280 -28.78 20.86 5.32
N PRO A 281 -28.59 22.19 5.32
CA PRO A 281 -27.36 22.80 5.80
C PRO A 281 -27.22 22.65 7.32
N VAL A 282 -25.99 22.75 7.82
CA VAL A 282 -25.71 22.86 9.26
C VAL A 282 -25.69 24.34 9.62
N ARG A 283 -26.61 24.77 10.48
CA ARG A 283 -26.73 26.18 10.84
C ARG A 283 -25.84 26.55 12.02
N LEU A 284 -25.47 27.83 12.12
CA LEU A 284 -24.61 28.34 13.19
C LEU A 284 -25.16 28.03 14.60
N GLU A 285 -26.49 28.03 14.77
CA GLU A 285 -27.13 27.66 16.04
C GLU A 285 -26.90 26.20 16.44
N GLU A 286 -26.69 25.29 15.48
CA GLU A 286 -26.43 23.87 15.71
C GLU A 286 -24.94 23.59 15.96
N MET A 287 -24.05 24.48 15.51
CA MET A 287 -22.59 24.31 15.62
C MET A 287 -22.08 24.57 17.04
N GLU A 288 -21.10 23.81 17.49
CA GLU A 288 -20.32 24.10 18.71
C GLU A 288 -19.37 25.29 18.49
N GLN A 289 -18.82 25.43 17.27
CA GLN A 289 -18.00 26.57 16.88
C GLN A 289 -18.85 27.81 16.58
N LYS A 290 -19.25 28.54 17.63
CA LYS A 290 -20.15 29.72 17.55
C LYS A 290 -19.59 30.98 16.87
N HIS A 291 -18.28 31.03 16.62
CA HIS A 291 -17.63 32.18 15.95
C HIS A 291 -16.67 31.73 14.84
N PRO A 292 -17.18 31.18 13.72
CA PRO A 292 -16.35 30.87 12.56
C PRO A 292 -15.66 32.13 12.02
N GLN A 293 -14.34 32.08 11.87
CA GLN A 293 -13.55 33.16 11.29
C GLN A 293 -12.47 32.60 10.38
N ALA A 294 -12.31 33.22 9.20
CA ALA A 294 -11.33 32.83 8.19
C ALA A 294 -11.38 31.32 7.88
N CYS A 295 -10.21 30.69 7.67
CA CYS A 295 -10.11 29.24 7.51
C CYS A 295 -9.31 28.63 8.67
N GLY A 296 -9.81 27.54 9.25
CA GLY A 296 -9.22 26.85 10.40
C GLY A 296 -9.74 25.43 10.61
N GLU A 297 -9.14 24.68 11.53
CA GLU A 297 -9.59 23.32 11.86
C GLU A 297 -11.01 23.36 12.46
N MET A 298 -11.89 22.49 11.98
CA MET A 298 -13.28 22.38 12.41
C MET A 298 -13.39 21.50 13.65
N ARG A 299 -14.30 21.83 14.57
CA ARG A 299 -14.51 21.01 15.78
C ARG A 299 -15.09 19.63 15.42
N ALA A 300 -14.63 18.59 16.10
CA ALA A 300 -15.05 17.21 15.83
C ALA A 300 -16.58 16.99 15.95
N ALA A 301 -17.26 17.69 16.86
CA ALA A 301 -18.72 17.60 16.98
C ALA A 301 -19.43 18.18 15.74
N ASP A 302 -18.93 19.31 15.23
CA ASP A 302 -19.45 19.96 14.02
C ASP A 302 -19.18 19.10 12.78
N VAL A 303 -18.04 18.40 12.73
CA VAL A 303 -17.68 17.49 11.63
C VAL A 303 -18.69 16.36 11.54
N LYS A 304 -18.97 15.68 12.66
CA LYS A 304 -19.96 14.60 12.71
C LYS A 304 -21.34 15.05 12.25
N LEU A 305 -21.74 16.26 12.66
CA LEU A 305 -23.01 16.83 12.24
C LEU A 305 -23.02 17.11 10.74
N ALA A 306 -21.96 17.70 10.20
CA ALA A 306 -21.84 18.01 8.78
C ALA A 306 -21.75 16.75 7.91
N GLU A 307 -21.03 15.72 8.33
CA GLU A 307 -20.97 14.39 7.68
C GLU A 307 -22.36 13.76 7.58
N ALA A 308 -23.12 13.74 8.67
CA ALA A 308 -24.46 13.20 8.69
C ALA A 308 -25.41 13.93 7.71
N ARG A 309 -25.25 15.26 7.56
CA ARG A 309 -26.03 16.05 6.58
C ARG A 309 -25.53 15.90 5.14
N ALA A 310 -24.24 15.67 4.97
CA ALA A 310 -23.59 15.44 3.68
C ALA A 310 -23.83 14.03 3.12
N GLY A 311 -24.24 13.08 3.97
CA GLY A 311 -24.43 11.67 3.60
C GLY A 311 -23.10 10.92 3.46
N LEU A 312 -22.15 11.22 4.36
CA LEU A 312 -20.84 10.58 4.47
C LEU A 312 -20.80 9.59 5.65
#